data_AF-A0A9D7NBJ1-F1
#
_entry.id   AF-A0A9D7NBJ1-F1
#
_cell.length_a   1.000
_cell.length_b   1.000
_cell.length_c   1.000
_cell.angle_alpha   90.00
_cell.angle_beta   90.00
_cell.angle_gamma   90.00
#
_symmetry.space_group_name_H-M   'P 1'
#
loop_
_entity.id
_entity.type
_entity.pdbx_description
1 polymer ?
#
loop_
_entity_poly.entity_id
_entity_poly.type
_entity_poly.pdbx_seq_one_letter_code
_entity_poly.pdbx_strand_id
1 'polypeptide(L)'
;MNRKLASIRQCAELRPIPGADAIQIAVVDGWTCVVKIGEFSLGQKGVYFEIDSFLPIDDARFEFLRRSSLRHMGEAEGFRLRTIRLRGQLSQGLFMPLSVFPEVDPAEPIGTDLTERLRVAKYEPPIPADLSGKVIGPFPGFIPKTDEERVQNLVEEFATWQGLSFIVTEKLDGTSFTAYQRDGRFGVCSRNWELSPEDPNSYWKVAEENQLEQKLQRRNLAIQGELIGEGIQKNLYKLRGQHLFVFHVFDIDRHRYFSFAETEAFCQENDLQVVPLVNPDFRLPPTIGDLLKLAEGTSLLNPQAIREGLVLRTADRKVSFKAISNAFLEEEGGFRAPAPLNSGVS
;
A
#
# COMPACT_ATOMS: atom_id res chain seq x y z
N MET A 1 1.85 -9.37 -9.55
CA MET A 1 3.15 -9.80 -8.99
C MET A 1 3.04 -9.64 -7.50
N ASN A 2 3.38 -10.65 -6.69
CA ASN A 2 3.35 -10.50 -5.24
C ASN A 2 4.46 -9.53 -4.81
N ARG A 3 4.17 -8.69 -3.81
CA ARG A 3 5.11 -7.70 -3.28
C ARG A 3 6.37 -8.39 -2.74
N LYS A 4 7.54 -7.90 -3.13
CA LYS A 4 8.85 -8.37 -2.62
C LYS A 4 9.08 -7.79 -1.23
N LEU A 5 8.89 -8.59 -0.18
CA LEU A 5 9.03 -8.12 1.21
C LEU A 5 10.48 -8.13 1.69
N ALA A 6 11.25 -9.10 1.22
CA ALA A 6 12.69 -9.19 1.46
C ALA A 6 13.42 -9.26 0.12
N SER A 7 14.43 -8.42 -0.09
CA SER A 7 15.20 -8.45 -1.34
C SER A 7 16.65 -8.02 -1.15
N ILE A 8 17.53 -8.47 -2.04
CA ILE A 8 18.92 -8.00 -2.08
C ILE A 8 18.93 -6.58 -2.61
N ARG A 9 19.39 -5.63 -1.79
CA ARG A 9 19.53 -4.22 -2.14
C ARG A 9 20.92 -3.71 -1.80
N GLN A 10 21.19 -2.47 -2.15
CA GLN A 10 22.48 -1.83 -1.95
C GLN A 10 22.37 -0.59 -1.05
N CYS A 11 23.38 -0.36 -0.22
CA CYS A 11 23.53 0.89 0.50
C CYS A 11 23.89 2.02 -0.48
N ALA A 12 22.90 2.83 -0.85
CA ALA A 12 23.07 3.91 -1.81
C ALA A 12 23.74 5.15 -1.20
N GLU A 13 23.54 5.39 0.10
CA GLU A 13 24.12 6.51 0.83
C GLU A 13 24.17 6.20 2.33
N LEU A 14 25.14 6.78 3.04
CA LEU A 14 25.22 6.79 4.50
C LEU A 14 25.23 8.23 4.99
N ARG A 15 24.31 8.56 5.89
CA ARG A 15 24.19 9.91 6.49
C ARG A 15 24.36 9.83 8.00
N PRO A 16 25.23 10.66 8.61
CA PRO A 16 25.33 10.72 10.05
C PRO A 16 24.02 11.24 10.66
N ILE A 17 23.69 10.77 11.86
CA ILE A 17 22.58 11.30 12.65
C ILE A 17 23.16 12.28 13.68
N PRO A 18 22.82 13.58 13.63
CA PRO A 18 23.34 14.56 14.58
C PRO A 18 23.09 14.11 16.04
N GLY A 19 24.16 14.03 16.83
CA GLY A 19 24.09 13.63 18.25
C GLY A 19 23.90 12.13 18.50
N ALA A 20 24.12 11.28 17.49
CA ALA A 20 24.20 9.83 17.66
C ALA A 20 25.60 9.30 17.27
N ASP A 21 26.17 8.47 18.13
CA ASP A 21 27.51 7.90 18.02
C ASP A 21 27.52 6.40 17.69
N ALA A 22 26.37 5.73 17.82
CA ALA A 22 26.22 4.30 17.56
C ALA A 22 25.44 4.00 16.27
N ILE A 23 24.71 4.96 15.73
CA ILE A 23 23.78 4.76 14.61
C ILE A 23 23.89 5.86 13.54
N GLN A 24 23.58 5.48 12.31
CA GLN A 24 23.53 6.35 11.14
C GLN A 24 22.35 5.96 10.23
N ILE A 25 22.01 6.79 9.25
CA ILE A 25 21.00 6.46 8.24
C ILE A 25 21.70 5.78 7.05
N ALA A 26 21.18 4.63 6.63
CA ALA A 26 21.41 4.07 5.31
C ALA A 26 20.23 4.42 4.39
N VAL A 27 20.54 4.91 3.19
CA VAL A 27 19.57 5.04 2.11
C VAL A 27 19.61 3.76 1.28
N VAL A 28 18.45 3.14 1.08
CA VAL A 28 18.28 1.92 0.29
C VAL A 28 17.16 2.19 -0.71
N ASP A 29 17.51 2.38 -1.97
CA ASP A 29 16.60 2.89 -2.99
C ASP A 29 15.95 4.22 -2.53
N GLY A 30 14.62 4.34 -2.55
CA GLY A 30 13.89 5.48 -2.02
C GLY A 30 13.60 5.41 -0.51
N TRP A 31 14.13 4.42 0.20
CA TRP A 31 13.90 4.20 1.62
C TRP A 31 15.05 4.71 2.49
N THR A 32 14.74 5.04 3.75
CA THR A 32 15.74 5.34 4.78
C THR A 32 15.60 4.38 5.95
N CYS A 33 16.71 3.77 6.36
CA CYS A 33 16.78 2.85 7.50
C CYS A 33 17.88 3.31 8.46
N VAL A 34 17.63 3.20 9.76
CA VAL A 34 18.67 3.40 10.76
C VAL A 34 19.47 2.10 10.92
N VAL A 35 20.78 2.19 10.73
CA VAL A 35 21.75 1.09 10.86
C VAL A 35 22.84 1.47 11.86
N LYS A 36 23.62 0.50 12.34
CA LYS A 36 24.76 0.79 13.22
C LYS A 36 25.90 1.45 12.43
N ILE A 37 26.65 2.33 13.07
CA ILE A 37 27.87 2.89 12.46
C ILE A 37 28.87 1.75 12.21
N GLY A 38 29.42 1.70 10.99
CA GLY A 38 30.36 0.66 10.56
C GLY A 38 29.72 -0.66 10.13
N GLU A 39 28.40 -0.82 10.23
CA GLU A 39 27.69 -2.05 9.79
C GLU A 39 27.64 -2.17 8.26
N PHE A 40 27.60 -1.04 7.56
CA PHE A 40 27.61 -0.96 6.11
C PHE A 40 28.65 0.03 5.59
N SER A 41 29.16 -0.25 4.39
CA SER A 41 29.92 0.67 3.54
C SER A 41 29.07 1.11 2.34
N LEU A 42 29.40 2.26 1.75
CA LEU A 42 28.77 2.74 0.53
C LEU A 42 28.88 1.68 -0.57
N GLY A 43 27.76 1.35 -1.20
CA GLY A 43 27.68 0.36 -2.26
C GLY A 43 27.66 -1.11 -1.81
N GLN A 44 27.70 -1.38 -0.50
CA GLN A 44 27.60 -2.74 0.03
C GLN A 44 26.18 -3.31 -0.16
N LYS A 45 26.10 -4.57 -0.61
CA LYS A 45 24.84 -5.31 -0.67
C LYS A 45 24.38 -5.76 0.73
N GLY A 46 23.06 -5.79 0.92
CA GLY A 46 22.41 -6.35 2.10
C GLY A 46 21.02 -6.88 1.76
N VAL A 47 20.39 -7.55 2.71
CA VAL A 47 18.97 -7.89 2.62
C VAL A 47 18.18 -6.74 3.20
N TYR A 48 17.32 -6.15 2.37
CA TYR A 48 16.36 -5.15 2.80
C TYR A 48 14.99 -5.80 2.98
N PHE A 49 14.40 -5.60 4.17
CA PHE A 49 13.06 -6.03 4.53
C PHE A 49 12.17 -4.78 4.60
N GLU A 50 11.13 -4.73 3.77
CA GLU A 50 10.23 -3.58 3.74
C GLU A 50 9.32 -3.51 4.98
N ILE A 51 8.75 -2.33 5.27
CA ILE A 51 7.66 -2.19 6.26
C ILE A 51 6.50 -3.15 5.94
N ASP A 52 5.73 -3.57 6.95
CA ASP A 52 4.73 -4.64 6.85
C ASP A 52 5.29 -6.05 6.67
N SER A 53 6.61 -6.24 6.60
CA SER A 53 7.19 -7.58 6.72
C SER A 53 6.92 -8.16 8.10
N PHE A 54 6.48 -9.41 8.14
CA PHE A 54 6.28 -10.22 9.33
C PHE A 54 7.36 -11.30 9.36
N LEU A 55 8.35 -11.07 10.21
CA LEU A 55 9.56 -11.88 10.29
C LEU A 55 9.35 -13.07 11.24
N PRO A 56 9.93 -14.24 10.94
CA PRO A 56 9.78 -15.45 11.74
C PRO A 56 10.30 -15.26 13.18
N ILE A 57 9.49 -15.65 14.17
CA ILE A 57 9.83 -15.55 15.61
C ILE A 57 10.94 -16.50 16.04
N ASP A 58 11.11 -17.62 15.32
CA ASP A 58 12.08 -18.68 15.61
C ASP A 58 13.47 -18.39 15.00
N ASP A 59 13.63 -17.28 14.29
CA ASP A 59 14.88 -16.90 13.67
C ASP A 59 15.66 -15.92 14.57
N ALA A 60 16.74 -16.43 15.17
CA ALA A 60 17.57 -15.70 16.11
C ALA A 60 18.17 -14.40 15.54
N ARG A 61 18.26 -14.26 14.22
CA ARG A 61 18.73 -13.03 13.56
C ARG A 61 17.85 -11.83 13.88
N PHE A 62 16.56 -12.06 14.14
CA PHE A 62 15.56 -11.02 14.39
C PHE A 62 15.21 -10.83 15.87
N GLU A 63 15.83 -11.58 16.78
CA GLU A 63 15.51 -11.58 18.21
C GLU A 63 15.58 -10.19 18.86
N PHE A 64 16.49 -9.33 18.38
CA PHE A 64 16.63 -7.96 18.85
C PHE A 64 15.36 -7.10 18.64
N LEU A 65 14.44 -7.52 17.77
CA LEU A 65 13.16 -6.86 17.53
C LEU A 65 12.06 -7.24 18.53
N ARG A 66 12.28 -8.24 19.40
CA ARG A 66 11.24 -8.81 20.26
C ARG A 66 10.48 -7.76 21.07
N ARG A 67 11.22 -6.85 21.71
CA ARG A 67 10.63 -5.81 22.55
C ARG A 67 9.78 -4.80 21.75
N SER A 68 10.17 -4.46 20.53
CA SER A 68 9.55 -3.38 19.75
C SER A 68 8.47 -3.87 18.77
N SER A 69 8.61 -5.11 18.28
CA SER A 69 7.97 -5.53 17.03
C SER A 69 7.21 -6.86 17.13
N LEU A 70 7.27 -7.59 18.25
CA LEU A 70 6.52 -8.84 18.44
C LEU A 70 5.01 -8.61 18.27
N ARG A 71 4.36 -9.34 17.37
CA ARG A 71 2.92 -9.24 17.06
C ARG A 71 2.36 -10.61 16.71
N HIS A 72 1.03 -10.70 16.78
CA HIS A 72 0.26 -11.85 16.29
C HIS A 72 -0.36 -11.54 14.94
N MET A 73 -0.44 -12.54 14.08
CA MET A 73 -1.17 -12.54 12.82
C MET A 73 -1.92 -13.88 12.69
N GLY A 74 -3.21 -13.87 13.07
CA GLY A 74 -3.94 -15.11 13.34
C GLY A 74 -3.29 -15.87 14.50
N GLU A 75 -3.06 -17.17 14.32
CA GLU A 75 -2.37 -18.03 15.28
C GLU A 75 -0.83 -17.89 15.24
N ALA A 76 -0.28 -17.18 14.24
CA ALA A 76 1.16 -17.02 14.09
C ALA A 76 1.71 -15.86 14.93
N GLU A 77 2.90 -16.05 15.50
CA GLU A 77 3.70 -15.01 16.14
C GLU A 77 4.93 -14.67 15.31
N GLY A 78 5.34 -13.40 15.34
CA GLY A 78 6.45 -12.90 14.54
C GLY A 78 6.76 -11.44 14.82
N PHE A 79 7.77 -10.90 14.14
CA PHE A 79 8.16 -9.50 14.28
C PHE A 79 7.62 -8.68 13.11
N ARG A 80 6.68 -7.77 13.37
CA ARG A 80 6.15 -6.85 12.37
C ARG A 80 7.06 -5.63 12.22
N LEU A 81 7.64 -5.44 11.04
CA LEU A 81 8.29 -4.19 10.68
C LEU A 81 7.25 -3.11 10.39
N ARG A 82 7.50 -1.90 10.91
CA ARG A 82 6.63 -0.73 10.78
C ARG A 82 7.47 0.52 10.64
N THR A 83 6.85 1.61 10.22
CA THR A 83 7.50 2.93 10.28
C THR A 83 7.79 3.29 11.73
N ILE A 84 9.02 3.72 12.02
CA ILE A 84 9.44 4.20 13.34
C ILE A 84 10.27 5.48 13.21
N ARG A 85 10.38 6.24 14.31
CA ARG A 85 11.43 7.24 14.50
C ARG A 85 12.45 6.80 15.53
N LEU A 86 13.72 6.94 15.17
CA LEU A 86 14.85 6.75 16.09
C LEU A 86 15.66 8.04 16.12
N ARG A 87 15.76 8.65 17.31
CA ARG A 87 16.40 9.98 17.50
C ARG A 87 15.91 11.03 16.50
N GLY A 88 14.60 11.06 16.26
CA GLY A 88 13.96 11.99 15.33
C GLY A 88 14.07 11.62 13.85
N GLN A 89 14.84 10.60 13.48
CA GLN A 89 15.01 10.18 12.08
C GLN A 89 14.00 9.11 11.69
N LEU A 90 13.37 9.28 10.53
CA LEU A 90 12.47 8.29 9.93
C LEU A 90 13.27 7.02 9.57
N SER A 91 12.80 5.88 10.04
CA SER A 91 13.34 4.56 9.71
C SER A 91 12.21 3.64 9.26
N GLN A 92 12.29 3.17 8.01
CA GLN A 92 11.30 2.30 7.40
C GLN A 92 11.99 1.03 6.92
N GLY A 93 11.50 -0.11 7.37
CA GLY A 93 12.09 -1.41 7.08
C GLY A 93 13.31 -1.73 7.94
N LEU A 94 14.04 -2.75 7.52
CA LEU A 94 15.24 -3.27 8.16
C LEU A 94 16.26 -3.63 7.09
N PHE A 95 17.50 -3.17 7.23
CA PHE A 95 18.58 -3.47 6.29
C PHE A 95 19.69 -4.22 7.02
N MET A 96 19.96 -5.46 6.61
CA MET A 96 20.89 -6.37 7.29
C MET A 96 22.00 -6.86 6.34
N PRO A 97 23.26 -6.94 6.78
CA PRO A 97 24.37 -7.36 5.92
C PRO A 97 24.17 -8.79 5.38
N LEU A 98 24.58 -9.06 4.14
CA LEU A 98 24.49 -10.42 3.58
C LEU A 98 25.22 -11.49 4.42
N SER A 99 26.26 -11.10 5.18
CA SER A 99 27.03 -12.02 6.02
C SER A 99 26.22 -12.72 7.13
N VAL A 100 25.03 -12.21 7.48
CA VAL A 100 24.15 -12.87 8.46
C VAL A 100 23.14 -13.82 7.79
N PHE A 101 23.19 -13.97 6.47
CA PHE A 101 22.33 -14.86 5.67
C PHE A 101 23.20 -15.85 4.88
N PRO A 102 23.77 -16.88 5.50
CA PRO A 102 24.62 -17.86 4.81
C PRO A 102 23.91 -18.62 3.68
N GLU A 103 22.58 -18.64 3.69
CA GLU A 103 21.73 -19.23 2.64
C GLU A 103 21.55 -18.34 1.40
N VAL A 104 22.09 -17.11 1.41
CA VAL A 104 22.04 -16.14 0.31
C VAL A 104 23.41 -16.04 -0.34
N ASP A 105 23.53 -16.34 -1.63
CA ASP A 105 24.79 -16.19 -2.34
C ASP A 105 25.07 -14.70 -2.60
N PRO A 106 26.21 -14.14 -2.14
CA PRO A 106 26.57 -12.75 -2.40
C PRO A 106 26.66 -12.35 -3.88
N ALA A 107 26.84 -13.33 -4.77
CA ALA A 107 26.83 -13.13 -6.21
C ALA A 107 25.43 -12.86 -6.78
N GLU A 108 24.35 -13.19 -6.05
CA GLU A 108 22.98 -12.95 -6.51
C GLU A 108 22.73 -11.47 -6.83
N PRO A 109 21.98 -11.17 -7.90
CA PRO A 109 21.79 -9.81 -8.38
C PRO A 109 20.98 -8.96 -7.39
N ILE A 110 21.17 -7.64 -7.46
CA ILE A 110 20.30 -6.68 -6.77
C ILE A 110 18.87 -6.85 -7.30
N GLY A 111 17.88 -6.76 -6.41
CA GLY A 111 16.48 -6.97 -6.71
C GLY A 111 16.00 -8.43 -6.62
N THR A 112 16.90 -9.38 -6.31
CA THR A 112 16.53 -10.77 -6.07
C THR A 112 15.56 -10.86 -4.89
N ASP A 113 14.41 -11.49 -5.11
CA ASP A 113 13.36 -11.67 -4.10
C ASP A 113 13.71 -12.82 -3.17
N LEU A 114 13.82 -12.51 -1.88
CA LEU A 114 14.19 -13.44 -0.82
C LEU A 114 13.01 -13.77 0.10
N THR A 115 11.81 -13.26 -0.22
CA THR A 115 10.64 -13.31 0.66
C THR A 115 10.32 -14.72 1.12
N GLU A 116 10.17 -15.66 0.17
CA GLU A 116 9.88 -17.06 0.48
C GLU A 116 11.07 -17.76 1.15
N ARG A 117 12.29 -17.55 0.62
CA ARG A 117 13.52 -18.18 1.13
C ARG A 117 13.80 -17.83 2.59
N LEU A 118 13.47 -16.61 3.00
CA LEU A 118 13.67 -16.12 4.37
C LEU A 118 12.40 -16.24 5.23
N ARG A 119 11.36 -16.93 4.74
CA ARG A 119 10.08 -17.17 5.44
C ARG A 119 9.40 -15.86 5.90
N VAL A 120 9.54 -14.80 5.11
CA VAL A 120 8.94 -13.50 5.40
C VAL A 120 7.51 -13.49 4.86
N ALA A 121 6.55 -13.22 5.74
CA ALA A 121 5.16 -13.02 5.36
C ALA A 121 4.81 -11.54 5.36
N LYS A 122 3.72 -11.15 4.68
CA LYS A 122 3.17 -9.80 4.83
C LYS A 122 2.27 -9.79 6.06
N TYR A 123 2.49 -8.85 6.97
CA TYR A 123 1.56 -8.60 8.06
C TYR A 123 0.24 -8.06 7.50
N GLU A 124 -0.85 -8.73 7.81
CA GLU A 124 -2.21 -8.25 7.57
C GLU A 124 -2.90 -8.05 8.93
N PRO A 125 -3.56 -6.90 9.17
CA PRO A 125 -4.35 -6.72 10.38
C PRO A 125 -5.51 -7.74 10.41
N PRO A 126 -6.04 -8.08 11.60
CA PRO A 126 -7.22 -8.92 11.71
C PRO A 126 -8.36 -8.38 10.83
N ILE A 127 -8.93 -9.26 10.01
CA ILE A 127 -10.09 -8.92 9.19
C ILE A 127 -11.29 -8.76 10.16
N PRO A 128 -11.98 -7.60 10.17
CA PRO A 128 -13.22 -7.44 10.92
C PRO A 128 -14.21 -8.58 10.59
N ALA A 129 -14.97 -9.05 11.58
CA ALA A 129 -15.90 -10.17 11.39
C ALA A 129 -16.90 -9.91 10.25
N ASP A 130 -17.35 -8.66 10.11
CA ASP A 130 -18.28 -8.26 9.04
C ASP A 130 -17.66 -8.31 7.63
N LEU A 131 -16.33 -8.41 7.54
CA LEU A 131 -15.58 -8.58 6.29
C LEU A 131 -15.16 -10.04 6.04
N SER A 132 -15.34 -10.94 7.00
CA SER A 132 -15.10 -12.37 6.82
C SER A 132 -16.36 -13.04 6.27
N GLY A 133 -16.46 -13.19 4.95
CA GLY A 133 -17.52 -14.01 4.33
C GLY A 133 -17.03 -15.38 3.88
N LYS A 134 -17.96 -16.31 3.77
CA LYS A 134 -17.76 -17.62 3.15
C LYS A 134 -17.14 -17.47 1.75
N VAL A 135 -15.98 -18.10 1.56
CA VAL A 135 -15.23 -18.07 0.28
C VAL A 135 -15.82 -19.08 -0.69
N ILE A 136 -16.09 -18.66 -1.94
CA ILE A 136 -16.42 -19.56 -3.06
C ILE A 136 -15.13 -20.13 -3.66
N GLY A 137 -14.12 -19.26 -3.86
CA GLY A 137 -12.89 -19.61 -4.55
C GLY A 137 -11.89 -18.45 -4.62
N PRO A 138 -10.75 -18.65 -5.30
CA PRO A 138 -9.74 -17.61 -5.48
C PRO A 138 -10.29 -16.43 -6.28
N PHE A 139 -9.66 -15.26 -6.13
CA PHE A 139 -9.93 -14.10 -6.97
C PHE A 139 -9.91 -14.48 -8.47
N PRO A 140 -10.90 -14.07 -9.29
CA PRO A 140 -11.01 -14.53 -10.66
C PRO A 140 -9.82 -14.11 -11.53
N GLY A 141 -9.14 -15.08 -12.14
CA GLY A 141 -7.90 -14.85 -12.91
C GLY A 141 -8.07 -14.05 -14.22
N PHE A 142 -9.31 -13.75 -14.62
CA PHE A 142 -9.63 -12.91 -15.78
C PHE A 142 -9.78 -11.43 -15.44
N ILE A 143 -9.62 -11.06 -14.16
CA ILE A 143 -9.60 -9.68 -13.68
C ILE A 143 -8.21 -9.42 -13.07
N PRO A 144 -7.52 -8.34 -13.44
CA PRO A 144 -6.26 -8.02 -12.78
C PRO A 144 -6.50 -7.55 -11.34
N LYS A 145 -5.59 -7.87 -10.42
CA LYS A 145 -5.64 -7.37 -9.04
C LYS A 145 -5.31 -5.88 -8.96
N THR A 146 -5.69 -5.26 -7.86
CA THR A 146 -5.62 -3.81 -7.59
C THR A 146 -4.31 -3.36 -6.93
N ASP A 147 -3.26 -4.19 -7.01
CA ASP A 147 -1.98 -3.88 -6.37
C ASP A 147 -1.26 -2.73 -7.08
N GLU A 148 -0.70 -1.82 -6.29
CA GLU A 148 0.10 -0.68 -6.76
C GLU A 148 1.46 -0.71 -6.05
N GLU A 149 2.55 -0.60 -6.80
CA GLU A 149 3.92 -0.58 -6.26
C GLU A 149 4.21 0.75 -5.56
N ARG A 150 5.02 0.71 -4.49
CA ARG A 150 5.44 1.92 -3.77
C ARG A 150 6.54 2.64 -4.56
N VAL A 151 6.44 3.96 -4.65
CA VAL A 151 7.41 4.77 -5.41
C VAL A 151 8.86 4.62 -4.93
N GLN A 152 9.09 4.31 -3.65
CA GLN A 152 10.43 4.08 -3.11
C GLN A 152 11.17 2.90 -3.77
N ASN A 153 10.44 1.96 -4.37
CA ASN A 153 10.99 0.80 -5.06
C ASN A 153 11.26 1.06 -6.56
N LEU A 154 10.88 2.24 -7.06
CA LEU A 154 10.85 2.58 -8.48
C LEU A 154 11.84 3.72 -8.81
N VAL A 155 13.01 3.73 -8.17
CA VAL A 155 13.97 4.86 -8.24
C VAL A 155 14.46 5.10 -9.67
N GLU A 156 14.82 4.03 -10.38
CA GLU A 156 15.30 4.12 -11.76
C GLU A 156 14.18 4.56 -12.70
N GLU A 157 13.00 3.95 -12.56
CA GLU A 157 11.85 4.26 -13.40
C GLU A 157 11.33 5.68 -13.16
N PHE A 158 11.27 6.12 -11.90
CA PHE A 158 10.87 7.48 -11.51
C PHE A 158 11.69 8.56 -12.22
N ALA A 159 12.98 8.33 -12.42
CA ALA A 159 13.84 9.24 -13.17
C ALA A 159 13.45 9.31 -14.66
N THR A 160 13.03 8.19 -15.26
CA THR A 160 12.59 8.14 -16.66
C THR A 160 11.20 8.74 -16.89
N TRP A 161 10.39 8.84 -15.82
CA TRP A 161 9.02 9.36 -15.89
C TRP A 161 8.94 10.88 -15.74
N GLN A 162 10.07 11.55 -15.57
CA GLN A 162 10.15 13.01 -15.56
C GLN A 162 9.59 13.57 -16.88
N GLY A 163 8.62 14.48 -16.78
CA GLY A 163 7.92 15.07 -17.93
C GLY A 163 6.62 14.37 -18.34
N LEU A 164 6.34 13.16 -17.85
CA LEU A 164 5.04 12.51 -18.03
C LEU A 164 3.94 13.22 -17.22
N SER A 165 2.71 13.16 -17.73
CA SER A 165 1.50 13.61 -17.03
C SER A 165 0.84 12.48 -16.25
N PHE A 166 0.40 12.79 -15.03
CA PHE A 166 -0.26 11.86 -14.14
C PHE A 166 -1.61 12.39 -13.67
N ILE A 167 -2.60 11.50 -13.64
CA ILE A 167 -3.83 11.66 -12.89
C ILE A 167 -3.57 11.16 -11.48
N VAL A 168 -3.86 11.99 -10.48
CA VAL A 168 -3.60 11.73 -9.07
C VAL A 168 -4.92 11.63 -8.33
N THR A 169 -5.14 10.49 -7.68
CA THR A 169 -6.29 10.26 -6.80
C THR A 169 -5.84 10.08 -5.37
N GLU A 170 -6.69 10.44 -4.41
CA GLU A 170 -6.45 10.09 -3.01
C GLU A 170 -6.44 8.57 -2.87
N LYS A 171 -5.45 8.05 -2.14
CA LYS A 171 -5.47 6.64 -1.72
C LYS A 171 -6.32 6.54 -0.47
N LEU A 172 -7.43 5.79 -0.57
CA LEU A 172 -8.32 5.57 0.55
C LEU A 172 -7.87 4.37 1.40
N ASP A 173 -7.98 4.51 2.72
CA ASP A 173 -7.68 3.49 3.73
C ASP A 173 -8.93 2.67 4.03
N GLY A 174 -9.03 1.51 3.39
CA GLY A 174 -10.15 0.61 3.53
C GLY A 174 -9.78 -0.83 3.22
N THR A 175 -10.70 -1.50 2.54
CA THR A 175 -10.45 -2.80 1.95
C THR A 175 -10.79 -2.82 0.47
N SER A 176 -9.96 -3.50 -0.32
CA SER A 176 -10.18 -3.62 -1.76
C SER A 176 -11.46 -4.41 -2.02
N PHE A 177 -12.28 -3.86 -2.90
CA PHE A 177 -13.56 -4.41 -3.32
C PHE A 177 -13.52 -4.66 -4.84
N THR A 178 -14.11 -5.77 -5.28
CA THR A 178 -14.40 -5.97 -6.71
C THR A 178 -15.78 -6.59 -6.89
N ALA A 179 -16.61 -6.01 -7.75
CA ALA A 179 -17.82 -6.64 -8.24
C ALA A 179 -17.71 -6.79 -9.75
N TYR A 180 -18.13 -7.93 -10.29
CA TYR A 180 -18.02 -8.20 -11.73
C TYR A 180 -19.28 -8.86 -12.26
N GLN A 181 -19.53 -8.65 -13.55
CA GLN A 181 -20.45 -9.43 -14.36
C GLN A 181 -19.65 -10.09 -15.45
N ARG A 182 -19.82 -11.40 -15.64
CA ARG A 182 -19.24 -12.14 -16.76
C ARG A 182 -20.20 -13.23 -17.22
N ASP A 183 -20.56 -13.22 -18.49
CA ASP A 183 -21.35 -14.27 -19.14
C ASP A 183 -22.65 -14.59 -18.38
N GLY A 184 -23.31 -13.55 -17.86
CA GLY A 184 -24.55 -13.66 -17.08
C GLY A 184 -24.36 -14.01 -15.60
N ARG A 185 -23.13 -14.25 -15.13
CA ARG A 185 -22.82 -14.46 -13.71
C ARG A 185 -22.33 -13.17 -13.07
N PHE A 186 -22.95 -12.79 -11.95
CA PHE A 186 -22.47 -11.72 -11.07
C PHE A 186 -21.64 -12.32 -9.93
N GLY A 187 -20.60 -11.62 -9.51
CA GLY A 187 -19.79 -12.04 -8.37
C GLY A 187 -19.15 -10.86 -7.64
N VAL A 188 -18.92 -11.04 -6.34
CA VAL A 188 -18.33 -10.05 -5.44
C VAL A 188 -17.09 -10.65 -4.78
N CYS A 189 -16.02 -9.88 -4.75
CA CYS A 189 -14.71 -10.31 -4.29
C CYS A 189 -14.13 -9.32 -3.27
N SER A 190 -13.42 -9.89 -2.31
CA SER A 190 -12.39 -9.18 -1.54
C SER A 190 -11.11 -9.03 -2.39
N ARG A 191 -10.02 -8.52 -1.78
CA ARG A 191 -8.69 -8.46 -2.41
C ARG A 191 -8.23 -9.80 -3.01
N ASN A 192 -8.54 -10.93 -2.37
CA ASN A 192 -7.93 -12.23 -2.70
C ASN A 192 -8.93 -13.34 -3.02
N TRP A 193 -10.21 -13.17 -2.69
CA TRP A 193 -11.19 -14.26 -2.71
C TRP A 193 -12.52 -13.79 -3.27
N GLU A 194 -13.15 -14.64 -4.08
CA GLU A 194 -14.56 -14.51 -4.44
C GLU A 194 -15.42 -15.01 -3.27
N LEU A 195 -16.46 -14.24 -2.92
CA LEU A 195 -17.25 -14.41 -1.71
C LEU A 195 -18.65 -14.91 -2.04
N SER A 196 -19.21 -15.73 -1.16
CA SER A 196 -20.56 -16.30 -1.33
C SER A 196 -21.65 -15.30 -0.98
N PRO A 197 -22.72 -15.17 -1.79
CA PRO A 197 -23.89 -14.37 -1.44
C PRO A 197 -24.73 -15.00 -0.30
N GLU A 198 -24.51 -16.28 0.01
CA GLU A 198 -25.24 -16.99 1.08
C GLU A 198 -24.86 -16.55 2.49
N ASP A 199 -23.78 -15.77 2.62
CA ASP A 199 -23.24 -15.28 3.88
C ASP A 199 -23.03 -13.76 3.76
N PRO A 200 -24.10 -12.96 3.99
CA PRO A 200 -24.11 -11.54 3.66
C PRO A 200 -23.16 -10.75 4.57
N ASN A 201 -21.93 -10.62 4.09
CA ASN A 201 -20.89 -9.76 4.64
C ASN A 201 -21.02 -8.32 4.09
N SER A 202 -20.16 -7.42 4.59
CA SER A 202 -20.11 -6.03 4.14
C SER A 202 -19.92 -5.86 2.62
N TYR A 203 -19.24 -6.78 1.95
CA TYR A 203 -19.05 -6.70 0.50
C TYR A 203 -20.39 -6.93 -0.24
N TRP A 204 -21.09 -8.02 0.05
CA TRP A 204 -22.38 -8.30 -0.59
C TRP A 204 -23.43 -7.27 -0.23
N LYS A 205 -23.47 -6.83 1.04
CA LYS A 205 -24.39 -5.77 1.48
C LYS A 205 -24.21 -4.49 0.65
N VAL A 206 -22.97 -4.00 0.50
CA VAL A 206 -22.71 -2.78 -0.28
C VAL A 206 -22.96 -3.00 -1.77
N ALA A 207 -22.71 -4.21 -2.30
CA ALA A 207 -23.04 -4.55 -3.68
C ALA A 207 -24.55 -4.48 -3.96
N GLU A 208 -25.37 -4.98 -3.03
CA GLU A 208 -26.84 -4.96 -3.09
C GLU A 208 -27.39 -3.55 -2.91
N GLU A 209 -26.93 -2.82 -1.90
CA GLU A 209 -27.35 -1.43 -1.63
C GLU A 209 -27.06 -0.51 -2.84
N ASN A 210 -25.94 -0.74 -3.52
CA ASN A 210 -25.59 0.00 -4.74
C ASN A 210 -26.18 -0.60 -6.01
N GLN A 211 -26.93 -1.70 -5.96
CA GLN A 211 -27.52 -2.35 -7.13
C GLN A 211 -26.48 -2.67 -8.22
N LEU A 212 -25.30 -3.15 -7.81
CA LEU A 212 -24.16 -3.31 -8.71
C LEU A 212 -24.41 -4.37 -9.79
N GLU A 213 -25.14 -5.44 -9.47
CA GLU A 213 -25.52 -6.44 -10.46
C GLU A 213 -26.32 -5.79 -11.60
N GLN A 214 -27.34 -4.98 -11.26
CA GLN A 214 -28.18 -4.28 -12.25
C GLN A 214 -27.36 -3.30 -13.10
N LYS A 215 -26.46 -2.53 -12.47
CA LYS A 215 -25.62 -1.52 -13.12
C LYS A 215 -24.57 -2.12 -14.07
N LEU A 216 -24.16 -3.37 -13.83
CA LEU A 216 -23.23 -4.10 -14.69
C LEU A 216 -23.91 -4.84 -15.86
N GLN A 217 -25.25 -4.96 -15.87
CA GLN A 217 -25.92 -5.90 -16.76
C GLN A 217 -25.59 -5.72 -18.25
N ARG A 218 -25.30 -6.87 -18.88
CA ARG A 218 -24.99 -7.10 -20.31
C ARG A 218 -23.62 -6.64 -20.79
N ARG A 219 -22.71 -6.25 -19.90
CA ARG A 219 -21.32 -6.01 -20.24
C ARG A 219 -20.44 -6.87 -19.34
N ASN A 220 -19.47 -7.57 -19.93
CA ASN A 220 -18.48 -8.30 -19.15
C ASN A 220 -17.49 -7.27 -18.56
N LEU A 221 -17.84 -6.73 -17.40
CA LEU A 221 -17.09 -5.67 -16.71
C LEU A 221 -16.80 -6.07 -15.27
N ALA A 222 -15.73 -5.50 -14.72
CA ALA A 222 -15.46 -5.49 -13.28
C ALA A 222 -15.28 -4.07 -12.77
N ILE A 223 -16.00 -3.71 -11.69
CA ILE A 223 -15.79 -2.48 -10.92
C ILE A 223 -14.81 -2.82 -9.80
N GLN A 224 -13.73 -2.05 -9.69
CA GLN A 224 -12.76 -2.15 -8.61
C GLN A 224 -12.74 -0.83 -7.82
N GLY A 225 -12.83 -0.94 -6.51
CA GLY A 225 -12.93 0.22 -5.63
C GLY A 225 -12.43 -0.08 -4.23
N GLU A 226 -12.44 0.95 -3.40
CA GLU A 226 -12.16 0.83 -1.97
C GLU A 226 -13.48 0.88 -1.20
N LEU A 227 -13.71 -0.13 -0.38
CA LEU A 227 -14.81 -0.17 0.59
C LEU A 227 -14.31 0.45 1.91
N ILE A 228 -14.94 1.54 2.33
CA ILE A 228 -14.59 2.29 3.54
C ILE A 228 -15.83 2.58 4.40
N GLY A 229 -15.63 2.92 5.67
CA GLY A 229 -16.69 3.35 6.59
C GLY A 229 -16.66 2.64 7.94
N GLU A 230 -17.82 2.60 8.61
CA GLU A 230 -17.94 1.98 9.93
C GLU A 230 -17.49 0.51 9.92
N GLY A 231 -16.71 0.12 10.94
CA GLY A 231 -16.17 -1.24 11.09
C GLY A 231 -14.94 -1.55 10.22
N ILE A 232 -14.51 -0.64 9.34
CA ILE A 232 -13.40 -0.87 8.39
C ILE A 232 -12.26 0.11 8.69
N GLN A 233 -11.05 -0.41 8.92
CA GLN A 233 -9.81 0.38 9.11
C GLN A 233 -9.98 1.61 10.03
N LYS A 234 -10.57 1.39 11.21
CA LYS A 234 -10.85 2.44 12.22
C LYS A 234 -11.77 3.57 11.75
N ASN A 235 -12.40 3.45 10.58
CA ASN A 235 -13.24 4.47 9.96
C ASN A 235 -12.56 5.85 9.94
N LEU A 236 -11.37 5.92 9.33
CA LEU A 236 -10.56 7.14 9.22
C LEU A 236 -11.39 8.36 8.78
N TYR A 237 -12.37 8.13 7.90
CA TYR A 237 -13.20 9.15 7.27
C TYR A 237 -14.45 9.53 8.07
N LYS A 238 -14.73 8.85 9.20
CA LYS A 238 -15.90 9.08 10.05
C LYS A 238 -17.24 9.03 9.28
N LEU A 239 -17.31 8.18 8.26
CA LEU A 239 -18.54 7.98 7.48
C LEU A 239 -19.54 7.17 8.30
N ARG A 240 -20.83 7.46 8.17
CA ARG A 240 -21.90 6.60 8.70
C ARG A 240 -22.20 5.50 7.69
N GLY A 241 -22.28 4.25 8.12
CA GLY A 241 -22.40 3.12 7.21
C GLY A 241 -21.11 2.85 6.42
N GLN A 242 -21.24 2.03 5.38
CA GLN A 242 -20.14 1.57 4.54
C GLN A 242 -20.39 1.99 3.08
N HIS A 243 -19.34 2.44 2.40
CA HIS A 243 -19.43 3.09 1.10
C HIS A 243 -18.35 2.56 0.15
N LEU A 244 -18.72 2.36 -1.11
CA LEU A 244 -17.80 1.98 -2.18
C LEU A 244 -17.35 3.22 -2.95
N PHE A 245 -16.03 3.42 -3.04
CA PHE A 245 -15.40 4.42 -3.89
C PHE A 245 -14.65 3.73 -5.02
N VAL A 246 -15.18 3.83 -6.23
CA VAL A 246 -14.63 3.20 -7.43
C VAL A 246 -13.35 3.91 -7.86
N PHE A 247 -12.30 3.16 -8.16
CA PHE A 247 -11.11 3.71 -8.81
C PHE A 247 -10.91 3.17 -10.21
N HIS A 248 -11.35 1.95 -10.53
CA HIS A 248 -11.26 1.39 -11.88
C HIS A 248 -12.56 0.71 -12.32
N VAL A 249 -12.81 0.76 -13.63
CA VAL A 249 -13.67 -0.20 -14.33
C VAL A 249 -12.79 -0.94 -15.34
N PHE A 250 -12.89 -2.27 -15.34
CA PHE A 250 -12.14 -3.16 -16.23
C PHE A 250 -13.09 -3.81 -17.23
N ASP A 251 -12.80 -3.66 -18.52
CA ASP A 251 -13.48 -4.30 -19.63
C ASP A 251 -12.87 -5.70 -19.82
N ILE A 252 -13.61 -6.73 -19.40
CA ILE A 252 -13.15 -8.13 -19.40
C ILE A 252 -13.01 -8.63 -20.85
N ASP A 253 -13.95 -8.27 -21.74
CA ASP A 253 -13.94 -8.73 -23.13
C ASP A 253 -12.77 -8.14 -23.91
N ARG A 254 -12.49 -6.84 -23.70
CA ARG A 254 -11.38 -6.14 -24.38
C ARG A 254 -10.07 -6.22 -23.62
N HIS A 255 -10.08 -6.82 -22.42
CA HIS A 255 -8.93 -6.94 -21.54
C HIS A 255 -8.19 -5.60 -21.33
N ARG A 256 -8.95 -4.54 -21.06
CA ARG A 256 -8.42 -3.19 -20.83
C ARG A 256 -9.13 -2.50 -19.67
N TYR A 257 -8.43 -1.60 -19.01
CA TYR A 257 -9.09 -0.65 -18.14
C TYR A 257 -9.80 0.44 -18.95
N PHE A 258 -10.89 0.94 -18.38
CA PHE A 258 -11.40 2.25 -18.73
C PHE A 258 -10.37 3.32 -18.37
N SER A 259 -10.26 4.35 -19.20
CA SER A 259 -9.62 5.61 -18.82
C SER A 259 -10.29 6.20 -17.58
N PHE A 260 -9.63 7.16 -16.93
CA PHE A 260 -10.23 7.79 -15.75
C PHE A 260 -11.55 8.50 -16.11
N ALA A 261 -11.60 9.23 -17.22
CA ALA A 261 -12.82 9.87 -17.70
C ALA A 261 -13.93 8.86 -18.06
N GLU A 262 -13.61 7.72 -18.68
CA GLU A 262 -14.59 6.64 -18.90
C GLU A 262 -15.09 6.06 -17.56
N THR A 263 -14.22 5.97 -16.54
CA THR A 263 -14.59 5.51 -15.19
C THR A 263 -15.51 6.51 -14.49
N GLU A 264 -15.20 7.81 -14.54
CA GLU A 264 -16.04 8.88 -13.98
C GLU A 264 -17.41 8.92 -14.66
N ALA A 265 -17.45 8.86 -15.99
CA ALA A 265 -18.70 8.83 -16.75
C ALA A 265 -19.54 7.60 -16.38
N PHE A 266 -18.91 6.42 -16.29
CA PHE A 266 -19.58 5.20 -15.85
C PHE A 266 -20.16 5.36 -14.42
N CYS A 267 -19.39 5.91 -13.48
CA CYS A 267 -19.86 6.10 -12.11
C CYS A 267 -21.01 7.11 -12.05
N GLN A 268 -20.92 8.22 -12.79
CA GLN A 268 -21.96 9.25 -12.85
C GLN A 268 -23.26 8.71 -13.44
N GLU A 269 -23.19 7.98 -14.56
CA GLU A 269 -24.37 7.35 -15.20
C GLU A 269 -25.05 6.32 -14.29
N ASN A 270 -24.29 5.70 -13.39
CA ASN A 270 -24.76 4.63 -12.52
C ASN A 270 -24.90 5.07 -11.06
N ASP A 271 -24.84 6.36 -10.74
CA ASP A 271 -24.93 6.88 -9.36
C ASP A 271 -24.00 6.12 -8.39
N LEU A 272 -22.71 6.05 -8.75
CA LEU A 272 -21.63 5.47 -7.94
C LEU A 272 -20.62 6.56 -7.59
N GLN A 273 -19.95 6.39 -6.44
CA GLN A 273 -18.89 7.31 -6.02
C GLN A 273 -17.56 6.87 -6.63
N VAL A 274 -16.80 7.84 -7.16
CA VAL A 274 -15.40 7.65 -7.60
C VAL A 274 -14.46 8.11 -6.50
N VAL A 275 -13.27 7.50 -6.39
CA VAL A 275 -12.23 7.99 -5.47
C VAL A 275 -11.94 9.48 -5.71
N PRO A 276 -11.62 10.27 -4.67
CA PRO A 276 -11.37 11.69 -4.83
C PRO A 276 -10.21 11.98 -5.81
N LEU A 277 -10.50 12.76 -6.84
CA LEU A 277 -9.51 13.30 -7.75
C LEU A 277 -8.75 14.44 -7.05
N VAL A 278 -7.43 14.29 -6.91
CA VAL A 278 -6.55 15.30 -6.30
C VAL A 278 -5.98 16.23 -7.36
N ASN A 279 -5.53 15.69 -8.50
CA ASN A 279 -5.02 16.48 -9.62
C ASN A 279 -5.16 15.71 -10.95
N PRO A 280 -5.85 16.24 -11.98
CA PRO A 280 -6.00 15.57 -13.27
C PRO A 280 -4.77 15.64 -14.17
N ASP A 281 -3.83 16.56 -13.93
CA ASP A 281 -2.65 16.79 -14.76
C ASP A 281 -1.43 17.17 -13.91
N PHE A 282 -0.90 16.18 -13.20
CA PHE A 282 0.26 16.32 -12.31
C PHE A 282 1.57 16.04 -13.05
N ARG A 283 2.63 16.78 -12.70
CA ARG A 283 4.01 16.48 -13.09
C ARG A 283 4.79 16.05 -11.86
N LEU A 284 5.61 15.01 -12.01
CA LEU A 284 6.43 14.52 -10.91
C LEU A 284 7.40 15.61 -10.43
N PRO A 285 7.62 15.73 -9.11
CA PRO A 285 8.69 16.57 -8.60
C PRO A 285 10.06 15.93 -8.90
N PRO A 286 11.17 16.68 -8.69
CA PRO A 286 12.51 16.18 -9.01
C PRO A 286 12.93 14.94 -8.22
N THR A 287 12.41 14.76 -7.00
CA THR A 287 12.81 13.65 -6.13
C THR A 287 11.63 12.89 -5.56
N ILE A 288 11.85 11.60 -5.26
CA ILE A 288 10.89 10.76 -4.54
C ILE A 288 10.55 11.36 -3.16
N GLY A 289 11.54 11.92 -2.47
CA GLY A 289 11.34 12.58 -1.18
C GLY A 289 10.35 13.75 -1.26
N ASP A 290 10.42 14.54 -2.33
CA ASP A 290 9.46 15.63 -2.56
C ASP A 290 8.06 15.10 -2.90
N LEU A 291 7.96 14.00 -3.65
CA LEU A 291 6.68 13.36 -3.90
C LEU A 291 6.06 12.81 -2.60
N LEU A 292 6.85 12.19 -1.73
CA LEU A 292 6.36 11.67 -0.45
C LEU A 292 5.85 12.80 0.45
N LYS A 293 6.50 13.97 0.46
CA LYS A 293 5.98 15.17 1.15
C LYS A 293 4.67 15.65 0.53
N LEU A 294 4.53 15.62 -0.80
CA LEU A 294 3.27 15.94 -1.47
C LEU A 294 2.17 14.93 -1.16
N ALA A 295 2.51 13.67 -0.86
CA ALA A 295 1.54 12.67 -0.42
C ALA A 295 1.00 12.93 0.99
N GLU A 296 1.75 13.64 1.84
CA GLU A 296 1.26 14.14 3.12
C GLU A 296 0.18 15.20 2.90
N GLY A 297 -0.85 15.18 3.76
CA GLY A 297 -1.98 16.08 3.65
C GLY A 297 -3.20 15.52 4.37
N THR A 298 -4.23 16.35 4.47
CA THR A 298 -5.53 15.90 4.99
C THR A 298 -6.33 15.18 3.90
N SER A 299 -7.23 14.30 4.31
CA SER A 299 -8.15 13.62 3.40
C SER A 299 -9.18 14.60 2.82
N LEU A 300 -9.51 14.43 1.54
CA LEU A 300 -10.61 15.12 0.87
C LEU A 300 -11.98 14.66 1.37
N LEU A 301 -12.09 13.46 1.96
CA LEU A 301 -13.33 12.97 2.58
C LEU A 301 -13.45 13.38 4.04
N ASN A 302 -12.33 13.60 4.74
CA ASN A 302 -12.32 14.07 6.13
C ASN A 302 -11.11 14.99 6.39
N PRO A 303 -11.30 16.32 6.38
CA PRO A 303 -10.20 17.27 6.60
C PRO A 303 -9.53 17.20 7.97
N GLN A 304 -10.10 16.47 8.93
CA GLN A 304 -9.50 16.24 10.25
C GLN A 304 -8.58 15.01 10.30
N ALA A 305 -8.58 14.18 9.26
CA ALA A 305 -7.75 12.99 9.15
C ALA A 305 -6.60 13.22 8.17
N ILE A 306 -5.43 12.68 8.48
CA ILE A 306 -4.32 12.58 7.53
C ILE A 306 -4.68 11.50 6.51
N ARG A 307 -4.58 11.81 5.22
CA ARG A 307 -4.83 10.82 4.15
C ARG A 307 -3.74 9.76 4.15
N GLU A 308 -4.08 8.53 3.73
CA GLU A 308 -3.10 7.45 3.60
C GLU A 308 -2.01 7.81 2.57
N GLY A 309 -2.39 8.45 1.46
CA GLY A 309 -1.46 8.90 0.45
C GLY A 309 -2.13 9.17 -0.89
N LEU A 310 -1.38 8.96 -1.95
CA LEU A 310 -1.78 9.22 -3.33
C LEU A 310 -1.53 8.00 -4.21
N VAL A 311 -2.38 7.83 -5.22
CA VAL A 311 -2.11 6.93 -6.35
C VAL A 311 -1.97 7.75 -7.61
N LEU A 312 -0.90 7.52 -8.36
CA LEU A 312 -0.53 8.28 -9.54
C LEU A 312 -0.58 7.36 -10.76
N ARG A 313 -1.31 7.76 -11.80
CA ARG A 313 -1.44 6.99 -13.03
C ARG A 313 -1.32 7.86 -14.27
N THR A 314 -0.57 7.40 -15.24
CA THR A 314 -0.61 7.98 -16.59
C THR A 314 -1.97 7.72 -17.24
N ALA A 315 -2.40 8.60 -18.15
CA ALA A 315 -3.69 8.45 -18.82
C ALA A 315 -3.80 7.14 -19.63
N ASP A 316 -2.69 6.67 -20.21
CA ASP A 316 -2.62 5.38 -20.92
C ASP A 316 -2.41 4.18 -19.97
N ARG A 317 -2.28 4.45 -18.66
CA ARG A 317 -2.08 3.50 -17.56
C ARG A 317 -0.84 2.61 -17.68
N LYS A 318 0.12 2.94 -18.55
CA LYS A 318 1.37 2.19 -18.64
C LYS A 318 2.25 2.38 -17.41
N VAL A 319 2.07 3.51 -16.73
CA VAL A 319 2.71 3.83 -15.45
C VAL A 319 1.63 4.03 -14.39
N SER A 320 1.76 3.29 -13.29
CA SER A 320 0.88 3.36 -12.12
C SER A 320 1.69 2.99 -10.87
N PHE A 321 1.58 3.80 -9.82
CA PHE A 321 2.24 3.55 -8.53
C PHE A 321 1.58 4.36 -7.41
N LYS A 322 1.95 4.07 -6.17
CA LYS A 322 1.47 4.81 -4.98
C LYS A 322 2.60 5.50 -4.23
N ALA A 323 2.29 6.65 -3.67
CA ALA A 323 3.10 7.35 -2.68
C ALA A 323 2.31 7.40 -1.37
N ILE A 324 2.79 6.68 -0.35
CA ILE A 324 2.14 6.64 0.96
C ILE A 324 2.70 7.75 1.85
N SER A 325 1.81 8.48 2.52
CA SER A 325 2.14 9.53 3.48
C SER A 325 2.95 8.96 4.63
N ASN A 326 4.16 9.48 4.86
CA ASN A 326 4.97 9.07 6.01
C ASN A 326 4.30 9.50 7.31
N ALA A 327 3.68 10.69 7.34
CA ALA A 327 2.90 11.16 8.49
C ALA A 327 1.77 10.18 8.86
N PHE A 328 1.05 9.62 7.88
CA PHE A 328 0.03 8.61 8.11
C PHE A 328 0.63 7.34 8.73
N LEU A 329 1.71 6.81 8.14
CA LEU A 329 2.38 5.61 8.64
C LEU A 329 2.99 5.80 10.03
N GLU A 330 3.41 7.01 10.38
CA GLU A 330 3.88 7.37 11.71
C GLU A 330 2.74 7.32 12.74
N GLU A 331 1.57 7.88 12.41
CA GLU A 331 0.38 7.78 13.26
C GLU A 331 -0.07 6.33 13.49
N GLU A 332 -0.05 5.51 12.44
CA GLU A 332 -0.31 4.07 12.55
C GLU A 332 0.73 3.35 13.41
N GLY A 333 1.98 3.78 13.34
CA GLY A 333 3.07 3.36 14.21
C GLY A 333 2.94 3.87 15.66
N GLY A 334 1.89 4.62 16.00
CA GLY A 334 1.71 5.19 17.34
C GLY A 334 2.57 6.41 17.62
N PHE A 335 3.19 7.01 16.60
CA PHE A 335 3.85 8.31 16.69
C PHE A 335 2.83 9.38 16.29
N ARG A 336 2.43 10.23 17.25
CA ARG A 336 1.71 11.47 16.92
C ARG A 336 2.72 12.60 16.85
N ALA A 337 2.81 13.28 15.71
CA ALA A 337 3.47 14.57 15.67
C ALA A 337 2.78 15.51 16.68
N PRO A 338 3.51 16.40 17.38
CA PRO A 338 2.85 17.45 18.14
C PRO A 338 1.93 18.22 17.18
N ALA A 339 0.68 18.44 17.60
CA ALA A 339 -0.28 19.19 16.80
C ALA A 339 0.38 20.49 16.31
N PRO A 340 0.20 20.90 15.04
CA PRO A 340 0.72 22.16 14.58
C PRO A 340 0.19 23.24 15.52
N LEU A 341 1.11 24.02 16.10
CA LEU A 341 0.76 25.22 16.83
C LEU A 341 -0.13 26.02 15.88
N ASN A 342 -1.39 26.24 16.27
CA ASN A 342 -2.25 27.20 15.60
C ASN A 342 -1.46 28.50 15.49
N SER A 343 -0.93 28.80 14.30
CA SER A 343 -0.50 30.14 13.95
C SER A 343 -1.79 30.94 13.80
N GLY A 344 -2.35 31.31 14.95
CA GLY A 344 -3.38 32.31 15.05
C GLY A 344 -2.80 33.59 14.47
N VAL A 345 -3.15 33.88 13.23
CA VAL A 345 -3.04 35.22 12.69
C VAL A 345 -4.27 35.94 13.21
N SER A 346 -4.04 36.78 14.22
CA SER A 346 -4.92 37.87 14.65
C SER A 346 -5.10 38.91 13.56
#